data_AF-F4PHQ6-F1
#
_entry.id   AF-F4PHQ6-F1
#
_cell.length_a   1.000
_cell.length_b   1.000
_cell.length_c   1.000
_cell.angle_alpha   90.00
_cell.angle_beta   90.00
_cell.angle_gamma   90.00
#
_symmetry.space_group_name_H-M   'P 1'
#
loop_
_entity.id
_entity.type
_entity.pdbx_description
1 polymer ?
#
loop_
_entity_poly.entity_id
_entity_poly.type
_entity_poly.pdbx_seq_one_letter_code
_entity_poly.pdbx_strand_id
1 'polypeptide(L)'
;MEEYINKTKLDKYITKEDIQQHDQSRINKWYNEIIDHKTDVIDNQDSLYNITVPKLGDGGTCSLKHEQETFNLETVIGKRSDQLSIIISKLYKIVQQISNDTGSDWFGIYKTYSVDNDKALIKLAYQGEISRPIFPLTDDFALISNNSTVGMTGTGRIITSLQEYDGPYYNCSDKVKSELCIPIFSATNANQVIGIIDAESWKDKHFTPTLILDIATVALLLSNTLSSF
;
A
#
# COMPACT_ATOMS: atom_id res chain seq x y z
N MET A 1 -12.20 2.16 -14.06
CA MET A 1 -12.08 0.82 -13.44
C MET A 1 -11.59 -0.23 -14.43
N GLU A 2 -12.33 -0.56 -15.50
CA GLU A 2 -11.95 -1.61 -16.46
C GLU A 2 -10.51 -1.46 -17.02
N GLU A 3 -10.13 -0.25 -17.44
CA GLU A 3 -8.76 0.03 -17.90
C GLU A 3 -7.70 -0.31 -16.84
N TYR A 4 -7.96 0.08 -15.59
CA TYR A 4 -7.06 -0.20 -14.46
C TYR A 4 -6.93 -1.71 -14.22
N ILE A 5 -8.06 -2.44 -14.21
CA ILE A 5 -8.08 -3.89 -14.01
C ILE A 5 -7.29 -4.61 -15.10
N ASN A 6 -7.48 -4.25 -16.36
CA ASN A 6 -6.72 -4.84 -17.48
C ASN A 6 -5.24 -4.51 -17.39
N LYS A 7 -4.90 -3.24 -17.10
CA LYS A 7 -3.51 -2.77 -17.00
C LYS A 7 -2.74 -3.47 -15.89
N THR A 8 -3.39 -3.70 -14.77
CA THR A 8 -2.81 -4.36 -13.59
C THR A 8 -2.88 -5.88 -13.67
N LYS A 9 -3.47 -6.44 -14.73
CA LYS A 9 -3.71 -7.89 -14.93
C LYS A 9 -4.57 -8.53 -13.83
N LEU A 10 -5.46 -7.74 -13.24
CA LEU A 10 -6.43 -8.20 -12.26
C LEU A 10 -7.68 -8.80 -12.92
N ASP A 11 -7.79 -8.72 -14.25
CA ASP A 11 -8.83 -9.32 -15.09
C ASP A 11 -8.90 -10.86 -14.95
N LYS A 12 -7.85 -11.49 -14.42
CA LYS A 12 -7.85 -12.90 -14.03
C LYS A 12 -8.75 -13.21 -12.82
N TYR A 13 -9.02 -12.21 -11.99
CA TYR A 13 -9.79 -12.33 -10.74
C TYR A 13 -11.10 -11.54 -10.79
N ILE A 14 -11.20 -10.59 -11.72
CA ILE A 14 -12.30 -9.64 -11.84
C ILE A 14 -12.91 -9.74 -13.22
N THR A 15 -14.19 -10.08 -13.27
CA THR A 15 -14.96 -10.13 -14.51
C THR A 15 -15.53 -8.75 -14.87
N LYS A 16 -16.02 -8.63 -16.11
CA LYS A 16 -16.75 -7.43 -16.52
C LYS A 16 -18.06 -7.24 -15.75
N GLU A 17 -18.70 -8.33 -15.35
CA GLU A 17 -19.93 -8.30 -14.56
C GLU A 17 -19.65 -7.75 -13.16
N ASP A 18 -18.56 -8.19 -12.52
CA ASP A 18 -18.14 -7.65 -11.22
C ASP A 18 -17.95 -6.13 -11.27
N ILE A 19 -17.30 -5.62 -12.33
CA ILE A 19 -17.09 -4.18 -12.54
C ILE A 19 -18.42 -3.43 -12.72
N GLN A 20 -19.37 -4.01 -13.46
CA GLN A 20 -20.67 -3.38 -13.71
C GLN A 20 -21.55 -3.31 -12.47
N GLN A 21 -21.45 -4.31 -11.60
CA GLN A 21 -22.22 -4.40 -10.35
C GLN A 21 -21.57 -3.66 -9.18
N HIS A 22 -20.29 -3.26 -9.32
CA HIS A 22 -19.55 -2.60 -8.25
C HIS A 22 -20.01 -1.16 -8.02
N ASP A 23 -20.52 -0.90 -6.81
CA ASP A 23 -20.90 0.43 -6.36
C ASP A 23 -19.72 1.16 -5.68
N GLN A 24 -19.12 2.09 -6.41
CA GLN A 24 -18.02 2.92 -5.92
C GLN A 24 -18.49 4.10 -5.04
N SER A 25 -19.81 4.35 -4.95
CA SER A 25 -20.35 5.55 -4.30
C SER A 25 -19.94 5.64 -2.82
N ARG A 26 -19.93 4.50 -2.12
CA ARG A 26 -19.48 4.40 -0.73
C ARG A 26 -18.03 4.87 -0.57
N ILE A 27 -17.13 4.32 -1.38
CA ILE A 27 -15.69 4.63 -1.32
C ILE A 27 -15.44 6.09 -1.70
N ASN A 28 -16.03 6.54 -2.80
CA ASN A 28 -15.90 7.93 -3.26
C ASN A 28 -16.38 8.92 -2.20
N LYS A 29 -17.49 8.61 -1.50
CA LYS A 29 -18.05 9.46 -0.47
C LYS A 29 -17.08 9.66 0.70
N TRP A 30 -16.68 8.59 1.38
CA TRP A 30 -15.81 8.75 2.55
C TRP A 30 -14.42 9.25 2.16
N TYR A 31 -13.92 8.88 0.96
CA TYR A 31 -12.62 9.36 0.48
C TYR A 31 -12.64 10.88 0.31
N ASN A 32 -13.66 11.42 -0.36
CA ASN A 32 -13.81 12.86 -0.54
C ASN A 32 -14.03 13.58 0.80
N GLU A 33 -14.80 12.99 1.73
CA GLU A 33 -14.95 13.54 3.09
C GLU A 33 -13.60 13.68 3.81
N ILE A 34 -12.68 12.72 3.65
CA ILE A 34 -11.32 12.79 4.20
C ILE A 34 -10.46 13.83 3.45
N ILE A 35 -10.48 13.82 2.12
CA ILE A 35 -9.61 14.69 1.31
C ILE A 35 -10.05 16.17 1.40
N ASP A 36 -11.34 16.46 1.43
CA ASP A 36 -11.87 17.82 1.49
C ASP A 36 -11.81 18.42 2.90
N HIS A 37 -11.52 17.61 3.92
CA HIS A 37 -11.35 18.11 5.28
C HIS A 37 -10.16 19.09 5.35
N LYS A 38 -10.45 20.36 5.64
CA LYS A 38 -9.48 21.46 5.61
C LYS A 38 -8.58 21.50 6.85
N THR A 39 -9.04 20.94 7.95
CA THR A 39 -8.38 21.01 9.25
C THR A 39 -8.27 19.63 9.86
N ASP A 40 -7.16 18.95 9.61
CA ASP A 40 -6.74 17.87 10.48
C ASP A 40 -5.96 18.50 11.61
N VAL A 41 -6.54 18.53 12.82
CA VAL A 41 -5.76 18.85 14.01
C VAL A 41 -4.85 17.65 14.24
N ILE A 42 -3.56 17.83 13.96
CA ILE A 42 -2.55 16.81 14.21
C ILE A 42 -2.01 17.04 15.62
N ASP A 43 -2.68 16.46 16.62
CA ASP A 43 -2.31 16.61 18.03
C ASP A 43 -0.87 16.13 18.32
N ASN A 44 -0.34 15.22 17.49
CA ASN A 44 1.03 14.73 17.57
C ASN A 44 1.61 14.46 16.18
N GLN A 45 2.32 15.43 15.59
CA GLN A 45 2.98 15.21 14.30
C GLN A 45 4.10 14.17 14.38
N ASP A 46 4.73 13.97 15.53
CA ASP A 46 5.83 13.00 15.65
C ASP A 46 5.37 11.56 15.38
N SER A 47 4.13 11.20 15.72
CA SER A 47 3.61 9.86 15.45
C SER A 47 3.29 9.60 13.97
N LEU A 48 3.19 10.65 13.14
CA LEU A 48 3.03 10.51 11.69
C LEU A 48 4.35 10.19 10.99
N TYR A 49 5.47 10.67 11.52
CA TYR A 49 6.79 10.54 10.87
C TYR A 49 7.66 9.45 11.48
N ASN A 50 7.42 9.06 12.73
CA ASN A 50 8.18 8.02 13.41
C ASN A 50 7.39 6.70 13.40
N ILE A 51 7.80 5.80 12.51
CA ILE A 51 7.18 4.50 12.32
C ILE A 51 7.98 3.46 13.12
N THR A 52 7.34 2.74 14.03
CA THR A 52 7.94 1.56 14.65
C THR A 52 8.04 0.44 13.62
N VAL A 53 9.24 -0.10 13.44
CA VAL A 53 9.54 -1.13 12.45
C VAL A 53 10.34 -2.27 13.08
N PRO A 54 10.25 -3.50 12.54
CA PRO A 54 11.15 -4.56 12.96
C PRO A 54 12.58 -4.20 12.55
N LYS A 55 13.53 -4.48 13.45
CA LYS A 55 14.95 -4.38 13.10
C LYS A 55 15.25 -5.37 11.98
N LEU A 56 15.94 -4.90 10.94
CA LEU A 56 16.29 -5.76 9.80
C LEU A 56 17.53 -6.60 10.14
N GLY A 57 17.48 -7.90 9.80
CA GLY A 57 18.63 -8.79 9.84
C GLY A 57 19.49 -8.67 8.57
N ASP A 58 20.57 -9.45 8.51
CA ASP A 58 21.46 -9.50 7.34
C ASP A 58 20.67 -9.85 6.06
N GLY A 59 20.94 -9.14 4.96
CA GLY A 59 20.20 -9.28 3.71
C GLY A 59 18.81 -8.61 3.71
N GLY A 60 18.46 -7.91 4.78
CA GLY A 60 17.21 -7.17 4.88
C GLY A 60 16.01 -8.03 5.22
N THR A 61 16.16 -9.30 5.60
CA THR A 61 15.03 -10.08 6.13
C THR A 61 14.62 -9.54 7.50
N CYS A 62 13.32 -9.45 7.81
CA CYS A 62 12.86 -9.07 9.15
C CYS A 62 13.52 -9.98 10.19
N SER A 63 14.36 -9.43 11.07
CA SER A 63 14.87 -10.20 12.21
C SER A 63 13.66 -10.58 13.07
N LEU A 64 13.67 -11.79 13.62
CA LEU A 64 12.61 -12.38 14.44
C LEU A 64 11.96 -11.34 15.39
N LYS A 65 10.85 -10.71 14.99
CA LYS A 65 9.85 -9.78 15.63
C LYS A 65 10.09 -9.10 17.01
N HIS A 66 11.21 -9.30 17.69
CA HIS A 66 11.45 -8.95 19.09
C HIS A 66 12.28 -7.68 19.21
N GLU A 67 13.13 -7.37 18.23
CA GLU A 67 13.89 -6.12 18.18
C GLU A 67 13.18 -5.13 17.26
N GLN A 68 12.83 -3.97 17.82
CA GLN A 68 12.14 -2.88 17.13
C GLN A 68 13.04 -1.66 17.07
N GLU A 69 12.89 -0.88 16.00
CA GLU A 69 13.53 0.43 15.87
C GLU A 69 12.54 1.47 15.34
N THR A 70 12.94 2.73 15.40
CA THR A 70 12.15 3.84 14.87
C THR A 70 12.69 4.22 13.51
N PHE A 71 11.84 4.10 12.49
CA PHE A 71 12.09 4.66 11.18
C PHE A 71 11.52 6.07 11.10
N ASN A 72 12.38 7.08 10.95
CA ASN A 72 11.95 8.46 10.75
C ASN A 72 11.80 8.75 9.25
N LEU A 73 10.58 9.03 8.80
CA LEU A 73 10.26 9.34 7.41
C LEU A 73 11.07 10.52 6.85
N GLU A 74 11.42 11.51 7.66
CA GLU A 74 12.18 12.70 7.21
C GLU A 74 13.55 12.36 6.62
N THR A 75 14.11 11.20 7.00
CA THR A 75 15.38 10.72 6.46
C THR A 75 15.30 10.41 4.97
N VAL A 76 14.10 10.20 4.42
CA VAL A 76 13.89 9.86 3.00
C VAL A 76 13.01 10.87 2.28
N ILE A 77 11.89 11.28 2.87
CA ILE A 77 10.87 12.09 2.17
C ILE A 77 11.12 13.60 2.27
N GLY A 78 12.17 14.00 3.00
CA GLY A 78 12.51 15.41 3.26
C GLY A 78 11.91 15.95 4.55
N LYS A 79 12.22 17.23 4.83
CA LYS A 79 11.78 17.91 6.07
C LYS A 79 10.26 18.03 6.13
N ARG A 80 9.72 17.94 7.35
CA ARG A 80 8.31 18.19 7.64
C ARG A 80 7.84 19.55 7.10
N SER A 81 6.62 19.57 6.59
CA SER A 81 5.85 20.77 6.31
C SER A 81 4.39 20.52 6.69
N ASP A 82 3.63 21.57 6.97
CA ASP A 82 2.21 21.44 7.31
C ASP A 82 1.44 20.70 6.21
N GLN A 83 1.74 21.00 4.94
CA GLN A 83 1.13 20.33 3.80
C GLN A 83 1.43 18.82 3.81
N LEU A 84 2.68 18.42 3.99
CA LEU A 84 3.06 17.01 4.04
C LEU A 84 2.42 16.30 5.25
N SER A 85 2.39 16.95 6.41
CA SER A 85 1.79 16.41 7.62
C SER A 85 0.28 16.19 7.48
N ILE A 86 -0.44 17.15 6.87
CA ILE A 86 -1.88 17.01 6.55
C ILE A 86 -2.11 15.83 5.61
N ILE A 87 -1.27 15.69 4.59
CA ILE A 87 -1.40 14.61 3.61
C ILE A 87 -1.15 13.25 4.28
N ILE A 88 -0.09 13.09 5.07
CA ILE A 88 0.20 11.84 5.78
C ILE A 88 -0.94 11.50 6.75
N SER A 89 -1.47 12.49 7.49
CA SER A 89 -2.66 12.32 8.34
C SER A 89 -3.86 11.76 7.55
N LYS A 90 -4.14 12.33 6.38
CA LYS A 90 -5.22 11.85 5.50
C LYS A 90 -4.97 10.43 5.01
N LEU A 91 -3.73 10.08 4.65
CA LEU A 91 -3.38 8.71 4.28
C LEU A 91 -3.63 7.73 5.43
N TYR A 92 -3.33 8.08 6.68
CA TYR A 92 -3.69 7.25 7.83
C TYR A 92 -5.20 7.05 7.99
N LYS A 93 -6.01 8.12 7.81
CA LYS A 93 -7.48 8.00 7.84
C LYS A 93 -8.01 7.12 6.71
N ILE A 94 -7.45 7.26 5.50
CA ILE A 94 -7.79 6.41 4.35
C ILE A 94 -7.48 4.95 4.67
N VAL A 95 -6.28 4.65 5.15
CA VAL A 95 -5.86 3.30 5.55
C VAL A 95 -6.81 2.73 6.61
N GLN A 96 -7.15 3.51 7.64
CA GLN A 96 -8.07 3.07 8.69
C GLN A 96 -9.44 2.73 8.13
N GLN A 97 -10.00 3.62 7.30
CA GLN A 97 -11.33 3.41 6.73
C GLN A 97 -11.38 2.20 5.80
N ILE A 98 -10.43 2.05 4.87
CA ILE A 98 -10.42 0.92 3.93
C ILE A 98 -10.05 -0.41 4.60
N SER A 99 -9.17 -0.40 5.61
CA SER A 99 -8.87 -1.58 6.42
C SER A 99 -10.13 -2.07 7.15
N ASN A 100 -10.91 -1.15 7.73
CA ASN A 100 -12.18 -1.48 8.37
C ASN A 100 -13.24 -1.98 7.37
N ASP A 101 -13.36 -1.33 6.21
CA ASP A 101 -14.33 -1.69 5.17
C ASP A 101 -14.05 -3.08 4.55
N THR A 102 -12.77 -3.45 4.44
CA THR A 102 -12.33 -4.71 3.83
C THR A 102 -12.16 -5.84 4.86
N GLY A 103 -11.92 -5.50 6.13
CA GLY A 103 -11.53 -6.46 7.15
C GLY A 103 -10.11 -6.99 6.98
N SER A 104 -9.23 -6.23 6.32
CA SER A 104 -7.82 -6.57 6.16
C SER A 104 -7.10 -6.46 7.51
N ASP A 105 -6.31 -7.47 7.86
CA ASP A 105 -5.56 -7.52 9.13
C ASP A 105 -4.30 -6.64 9.09
N TRP A 106 -3.76 -6.40 7.89
CA TRP A 106 -2.72 -5.44 7.63
C TRP A 106 -3.02 -4.66 6.33
N PHE A 107 -2.77 -3.36 6.32
CA PHE A 107 -2.99 -2.51 5.16
C PHE A 107 -1.99 -1.35 5.15
N GLY A 108 -1.37 -1.07 4.01
CA GLY A 108 -0.40 0.01 3.88
C GLY A 108 -0.41 0.71 2.53
N ILE A 109 -0.09 2.01 2.57
CA ILE A 109 0.13 2.85 1.38
C ILE A 109 1.61 3.20 1.32
N TYR A 110 2.22 2.92 0.17
CA TYR A 110 3.61 3.24 -0.11
C TYR A 110 3.71 4.19 -1.29
N LYS A 111 4.71 5.06 -1.28
CA LYS A 111 5.06 5.95 -2.40
C LYS A 111 6.51 5.77 -2.79
N THR A 112 6.81 5.93 -4.07
CA THR A 112 8.16 5.81 -4.60
C THR A 112 8.97 7.07 -4.29
N TYR A 113 10.15 6.89 -3.72
CA TYR A 113 11.17 7.94 -3.51
C TYR A 113 12.52 7.49 -4.05
N SER A 114 13.43 8.45 -4.21
CA SER A 114 14.84 8.15 -4.46
C SER A 114 15.59 8.03 -3.13
N VAL A 115 16.31 6.93 -2.93
CA VAL A 115 17.13 6.63 -1.74
C VAL A 115 18.51 6.21 -2.25
N ASP A 116 19.57 6.93 -1.87
CA ASP A 116 20.95 6.64 -2.28
C ASP A 116 21.17 6.48 -3.80
N ASN A 117 20.41 7.25 -4.60
CA ASN A 117 20.32 7.23 -6.07
C ASN A 117 19.50 6.09 -6.69
N ASP A 118 19.03 5.13 -5.90
CA ASP A 118 18.08 4.10 -6.33
C ASP A 118 16.64 4.49 -6.00
N LYS A 119 15.67 3.77 -6.58
CA LYS A 119 14.26 3.95 -6.22
C LYS A 119 13.86 2.96 -5.13
N ALA A 120 13.01 3.41 -4.22
CA ALA A 120 12.40 2.55 -3.21
C ALA A 120 10.96 2.97 -2.92
N LEU A 121 10.13 2.01 -2.54
CA LEU A 121 8.81 2.28 -1.95
C LEU A 121 8.97 2.57 -0.47
N ILE A 122 8.40 3.68 -0.02
CA ILE A 122 8.43 4.15 1.37
C ILE A 122 7.03 4.11 1.93
N LYS A 123 6.86 3.43 3.07
CA LYS A 123 5.59 3.32 3.79
C LYS A 123 5.19 4.67 4.34
N LEU A 124 4.09 5.24 3.85
CA LEU A 124 3.60 6.54 4.31
C LEU A 124 2.55 6.42 5.42
N ALA A 125 1.69 5.40 5.33
CA ALA A 125 0.66 5.12 6.32
C ALA A 125 0.36 3.62 6.33
N TYR A 126 0.03 3.07 7.49
CA TYR A 126 -0.35 1.66 7.63
C TYR A 126 -1.19 1.40 8.88
N GLN A 127 -1.90 0.27 8.88
CA GLN A 127 -2.61 -0.32 10.01
C GLN A 127 -2.31 -1.83 10.04
N GLY A 128 -2.09 -2.39 11.23
CA GLY A 128 -1.78 -3.80 11.43
C GLY A 128 -0.50 -4.03 12.24
N GLU A 129 0.05 -5.24 12.17
CA GLU A 129 1.34 -5.56 12.81
C GLU A 129 2.50 -4.72 12.26
N ILE A 130 3.56 -4.54 13.08
CA ILE A 130 4.78 -3.86 12.65
C ILE A 130 5.36 -4.56 11.41
N SER A 131 5.80 -3.77 10.45
CA SER A 131 6.35 -4.26 9.19
C SER A 131 7.42 -3.31 8.67
N ARG A 132 8.15 -3.76 7.65
CA ARG A 132 9.23 -3.01 7.02
C ARG A 132 8.75 -1.63 6.51
N PRO A 133 9.60 -0.59 6.57
CA PRO A 133 9.24 0.73 6.05
C PRO A 133 9.63 0.96 4.59
N ILE A 134 10.61 0.21 4.07
CA ILE A 134 11.24 0.45 2.77
C ILE A 134 11.30 -0.85 1.97
N PHE A 135 10.88 -0.79 0.71
CA PHE A 135 11.12 -1.85 -0.28
C PHE A 135 11.97 -1.31 -1.44
N PRO A 136 13.24 -1.74 -1.58
CA PRO A 136 14.07 -1.39 -2.72
C PRO A 136 13.42 -1.80 -4.04
N LEU A 137 13.42 -0.92 -5.04
CA LEU A 137 12.90 -1.22 -6.38
C LEU A 137 14.05 -1.63 -7.30
N THR A 138 14.68 -2.75 -6.96
CA THR A 138 15.76 -3.40 -7.72
C THR A 138 15.31 -4.76 -8.21
N ASP A 139 15.92 -5.25 -9.29
CA ASP A 139 15.59 -6.57 -9.86
C ASP A 139 15.78 -7.69 -8.83
N ASP A 140 16.89 -7.67 -8.08
CA ASP A 140 17.19 -8.67 -7.05
C ASP A 140 16.12 -8.70 -5.94
N PHE A 141 15.62 -7.53 -5.54
CA PHE A 141 14.61 -7.46 -4.49
C PHE A 141 13.21 -7.83 -5.03
N ALA A 142 12.92 -7.50 -6.29
CA ALA A 142 11.68 -7.92 -6.95
C ALA A 142 11.57 -9.44 -7.10
N LEU A 143 12.70 -10.17 -7.18
CA LEU A 143 12.67 -11.65 -7.19
C LEU A 143 12.07 -12.26 -5.93
N ILE A 144 12.08 -11.54 -4.79
CA ILE A 144 11.62 -12.06 -3.50
C ILE A 144 10.44 -11.28 -2.89
N SER A 145 10.11 -10.10 -3.43
CA SER A 145 9.08 -9.21 -2.88
C SER A 145 7.99 -8.91 -3.90
N ASN A 146 6.74 -9.16 -3.47
CA ASN A 146 5.57 -8.72 -4.21
C ASN A 146 5.51 -7.21 -4.33
N ASN A 147 5.76 -6.47 -3.23
CA ASN A 147 5.76 -5.01 -3.23
C ASN A 147 6.71 -4.42 -4.28
N SER A 148 7.96 -4.90 -4.32
CA SER A 148 8.93 -4.41 -5.31
C SER A 148 8.58 -4.84 -6.73
N THR A 149 8.07 -6.07 -6.92
CA THR A 149 7.58 -6.48 -8.24
C THR A 149 6.46 -5.57 -8.72
N VAL A 150 5.44 -5.31 -7.89
CA VAL A 150 4.30 -4.46 -8.25
C VAL A 150 4.77 -3.03 -8.51
N GLY A 151 5.65 -2.51 -7.65
CA GLY A 151 6.25 -1.17 -7.79
C GLY A 151 7.05 -0.97 -9.08
N MET A 152 7.74 -2.01 -9.56
CA MET A 152 8.54 -1.95 -10.79
C MET A 152 7.73 -2.24 -12.05
N THR A 153 6.80 -3.19 -11.99
CA THR A 153 6.11 -3.70 -13.19
C THR A 153 4.75 -3.08 -13.45
N GLY A 154 4.12 -2.48 -12.42
CA GLY A 154 2.73 -2.04 -12.50
C GLY A 154 1.72 -3.19 -12.70
N THR A 155 2.14 -4.44 -12.49
CA THR A 155 1.25 -5.60 -12.50
C THR A 155 0.85 -5.92 -11.06
N GLY A 156 -0.45 -5.94 -10.77
CA GLY A 156 -0.97 -6.31 -9.46
C GLY A 156 -0.71 -7.79 -9.14
N ARG A 157 -0.63 -8.11 -7.86
CA ARG A 157 -0.46 -9.48 -7.37
C ARG A 157 -1.53 -9.81 -6.34
N ILE A 158 -2.13 -10.99 -6.51
CA ILE A 158 -3.05 -11.58 -5.53
C ILE A 158 -2.53 -12.95 -5.16
N ILE A 159 -2.27 -13.15 -3.87
CA ILE A 159 -2.05 -14.46 -3.28
C ILE A 159 -3.32 -14.84 -2.54
N THR A 160 -4.04 -15.82 -3.07
CA THR A 160 -5.29 -16.29 -2.47
C THR A 160 -5.08 -17.21 -1.28
N SER A 161 -3.96 -17.94 -1.24
CA SER A 161 -3.55 -18.75 -0.10
C SER A 161 -2.05 -18.93 -0.14
N LEU A 162 -1.35 -18.53 0.93
CA LEU A 162 0.10 -18.72 1.05
C LEU A 162 0.49 -20.18 1.21
N GLN A 163 -0.40 -21.00 1.77
CA GLN A 163 -0.17 -22.44 1.87
C GLN A 163 -0.09 -23.11 0.49
N GLU A 164 -0.84 -22.59 -0.49
CA GLU A 164 -0.92 -23.13 -1.86
C GLU A 164 0.01 -22.37 -2.84
N TYR A 165 0.70 -21.33 -2.38
CA TYR A 165 1.50 -20.45 -3.23
C TYR A 165 2.94 -20.94 -3.36
N ASP A 166 3.34 -21.24 -4.60
CA ASP A 166 4.69 -21.74 -4.95
C ASP A 166 5.59 -20.63 -5.54
N GLY A 167 5.28 -19.37 -5.25
CA GLY A 167 6.02 -18.22 -5.76
C GLY A 167 6.87 -17.54 -4.70
N PRO A 168 7.70 -16.56 -5.10
CA PRO A 168 8.45 -15.77 -4.14
C PRO A 168 7.50 -14.98 -3.26
N TYR A 169 7.73 -15.08 -1.95
CA TYR A 169 6.98 -14.38 -0.93
C TYR A 169 7.91 -13.93 0.19
N TYR A 170 7.92 -12.63 0.45
CA TYR A 170 8.63 -12.06 1.56
C TYR A 170 7.74 -12.10 2.81
N ASN A 171 8.03 -13.03 3.72
CA ASN A 171 7.21 -13.21 4.92
C ASN A 171 7.66 -12.29 6.07
N CYS A 172 6.83 -11.30 6.42
CA CYS A 172 6.98 -10.52 7.66
C CYS A 172 6.25 -11.12 8.86
N SER A 173 5.25 -11.98 8.63
CA SER A 173 4.37 -12.50 9.66
C SER A 173 3.77 -13.85 9.25
N ASP A 174 4.04 -14.88 10.06
CA ASP A 174 3.49 -16.24 9.87
C ASP A 174 1.95 -16.32 9.98
N LYS A 175 1.29 -15.21 10.34
CA LYS A 175 -0.17 -15.12 10.38
C LYS A 175 -0.78 -14.83 9.02
N VAL A 176 -0.04 -14.22 8.10
CA VAL A 176 -0.58 -13.87 6.79
C VAL A 176 -0.93 -15.16 6.05
N LYS A 177 -2.08 -15.14 5.38
CA LYS A 177 -2.57 -16.25 4.58
C LYS A 177 -2.97 -15.82 3.18
N SER A 178 -3.36 -14.57 2.98
CA SER A 178 -3.58 -14.00 1.66
C SER A 178 -3.09 -12.56 1.58
N GLU A 179 -2.76 -12.11 0.37
CA GLU A 179 -2.24 -10.77 0.08
C GLU A 179 -2.86 -10.23 -1.21
N LEU A 180 -3.14 -8.92 -1.24
CA LEU A 180 -3.43 -8.13 -2.43
C LEU A 180 -2.48 -6.93 -2.46
N CYS A 181 -1.58 -6.91 -3.44
CA CYS A 181 -0.69 -5.78 -3.69
C CYS A 181 -0.95 -5.20 -5.09
N ILE A 182 -1.33 -3.92 -5.17
CA ILE A 182 -1.72 -3.27 -6.42
C ILE A 182 -1.04 -1.91 -6.61
N PRO A 183 -0.72 -1.52 -7.86
CA PRO A 183 0.02 -0.29 -8.13
C PRO A 183 -0.88 0.94 -8.09
N ILE A 184 -0.30 2.06 -7.69
CA ILE A 184 -0.86 3.40 -7.85
C ILE A 184 -0.12 4.07 -9.01
N PHE A 185 -0.83 4.35 -10.10
CA PHE A 185 -0.26 5.06 -11.25
C PHE A 185 -0.37 6.57 -11.11
N SER A 186 0.56 7.32 -11.70
CA SER A 186 0.51 8.78 -11.73
C SER A 186 -0.69 9.30 -12.49
N ALA A 187 -1.27 10.40 -11.99
CA ALA A 187 -2.34 11.12 -12.66
C ALA A 187 -1.85 11.86 -13.92
N THR A 188 -0.55 12.21 -13.98
CA THR A 188 0.05 12.95 -15.11
C THR A 188 0.75 12.04 -16.12
N ASN A 189 1.17 10.84 -15.68
CA ASN A 189 1.73 9.81 -16.54
C ASN A 189 1.15 8.45 -16.17
N ALA A 190 0.11 8.02 -16.89
CA ALA A 190 -0.61 6.80 -16.58
C ALA A 190 0.27 5.54 -16.52
N ASN A 191 1.45 5.52 -17.18
CA ASN A 191 2.37 4.37 -17.18
C ASN A 191 3.39 4.37 -16.04
N GLN A 192 3.47 5.46 -15.29
CA GLN A 192 4.40 5.58 -14.18
C GLN A 192 3.74 5.08 -12.89
N VAL A 193 4.32 4.05 -12.27
CA VAL A 193 3.97 3.66 -10.90
C VAL A 193 4.60 4.65 -9.93
N ILE A 194 3.77 5.30 -9.11
CA ILE A 194 4.20 6.27 -8.09
C ILE A 194 4.04 5.73 -6.68
N GLY A 195 3.42 4.57 -6.51
CA GLY A 195 3.20 3.95 -5.22
C GLY A 195 2.50 2.62 -5.37
N ILE A 196 2.18 2.00 -4.25
CA ILE A 196 1.38 0.78 -4.17
C ILE A 196 0.42 0.87 -2.99
N ILE A 197 -0.66 0.11 -3.08
CA ILE A 197 -1.40 -0.37 -1.92
C ILE A 197 -0.99 -1.82 -1.70
N ASP A 198 -0.78 -2.17 -0.43
CA ASP A 198 -0.56 -3.54 0.00
C ASP A 198 -1.53 -3.86 1.14
N ALA A 199 -2.18 -5.01 1.06
CA ALA A 199 -3.19 -5.48 1.99
C ALA A 199 -2.99 -6.97 2.25
N GLU A 200 -2.98 -7.35 3.52
CA GLU A 200 -2.79 -8.74 3.95
C GLU A 200 -3.95 -9.17 4.85
N SER A 201 -4.28 -10.46 4.81
CA SER A 201 -5.24 -11.07 5.73
C SER A 201 -4.71 -12.37 6.31
N TRP A 202 -5.13 -12.67 7.54
CA TRP A 202 -4.90 -13.92 8.24
C TRP A 202 -5.88 -15.03 7.84
N LYS A 203 -6.70 -14.78 6.81
CA LYS A 203 -7.64 -15.74 6.22
C LYS A 203 -7.22 -16.02 4.78
N ASP A 204 -7.32 -17.27 4.38
CA ASP A 204 -7.24 -17.64 2.97
C ASP A 204 -8.43 -17.05 2.22
N LYS A 205 -8.22 -16.74 0.93
CA LYS A 205 -9.23 -16.30 -0.03
C LYS A 205 -10.03 -15.09 0.46
N HIS A 206 -9.38 -14.22 1.24
CA HIS A 206 -10.03 -13.04 1.83
C HIS A 206 -10.46 -12.04 0.76
N PHE A 207 -9.60 -11.75 -0.21
CA PHE A 207 -9.82 -10.74 -1.25
C PHE A 207 -10.80 -11.24 -2.32
N THR A 208 -12.08 -11.02 -2.09
CA THR A 208 -13.16 -11.27 -3.06
C THR A 208 -13.15 -10.21 -4.17
N PRO A 209 -13.86 -10.42 -5.31
CA PRO A 209 -13.94 -9.43 -6.38
C PRO A 209 -14.38 -8.04 -5.90
N THR A 210 -15.37 -7.96 -5.01
CA THR A 210 -15.83 -6.70 -4.41
C THR A 210 -14.73 -5.99 -3.63
N LEU A 211 -13.96 -6.73 -2.80
CA LEU A 211 -12.88 -6.12 -2.01
C LEU A 211 -11.72 -5.65 -2.89
N ILE A 212 -11.37 -6.44 -3.92
CA ILE A 212 -10.36 -6.04 -4.90
C ILE A 212 -10.78 -4.75 -5.60
N LEU A 213 -12.05 -4.62 -5.99
CA LEU A 213 -12.58 -3.42 -6.64
C LEU A 213 -12.66 -2.21 -5.71
N ASP A 214 -12.99 -2.40 -4.43
CA ASP A 214 -12.94 -1.33 -3.42
C ASP A 214 -11.51 -0.80 -3.26
N ILE A 215 -10.53 -1.69 -3.14
CA ILE A 215 -9.11 -1.32 -2.98
C ILE A 215 -8.57 -0.69 -4.28
N ALA A 216 -8.96 -1.21 -5.45
CA ALA A 216 -8.64 -0.59 -6.74
C ALA A 216 -9.24 0.82 -6.90
N THR A 217 -10.43 1.05 -6.35
CA THR A 217 -11.06 2.38 -6.33
C THR A 217 -10.21 3.35 -5.51
N VAL A 218 -9.76 2.93 -4.32
CA VAL A 218 -8.83 3.73 -3.51
C VAL A 218 -7.52 3.99 -4.26
N ALA A 219 -6.94 3.01 -4.96
CA ALA A 219 -5.72 3.21 -5.74
C ALA A 219 -5.90 4.26 -6.86
N LEU A 220 -7.05 4.26 -7.54
CA LEU A 220 -7.38 5.26 -8.55
C LEU A 220 -7.53 6.66 -7.95
N LEU A 221 -8.16 6.79 -6.79
CA LEU A 221 -8.32 8.08 -6.10
C LEU A 221 -6.98 8.62 -5.56
N LEU A 222 -6.14 7.72 -5.03
CA LEU A 222 -4.80 8.05 -4.55
C LEU A 222 -3.86 8.55 -5.65
N SER A 223 -4.11 8.19 -6.91
CA SER A 223 -3.35 8.70 -8.06
C SER A 223 -3.21 10.23 -8.04
N ASN A 224 -4.32 10.95 -7.81
CA ASN A 224 -4.31 12.41 -7.71
C ASN A 224 -3.66 12.90 -6.43
N THR A 225 -4.02 12.29 -5.29
CA THR A 225 -3.49 12.68 -3.98
C THR A 225 -1.97 12.56 -3.94
N LEU A 226 -1.42 11.43 -4.37
CA LEU A 226 0.02 11.17 -4.34
C LEU A 226 0.81 11.91 -5.43
N SER A 227 0.18 12.31 -6.54
CA SER A 227 0.82 13.12 -7.59
C SER A 227 0.93 14.61 -7.22
N SER A 228 0.20 15.06 -6.19
CA SER A 228 0.10 16.47 -5.79
C SER A 228 1.21 16.95 -4.84
N PHE A 229 2.12 16.05 -4.44
CA PHE A 229 3.28 16.29 -3.59
C PHE A 229 4.36 15.22 -3.88
#